data_AF-W2T564-F1
#
_entry.id   AF-W2T564-F1
#
_cell.length_a   1.000
_cell.length_b   1.000
_cell.length_c   1.000
_cell.angle_alpha   90.00
_cell.angle_beta   90.00
_cell.angle_gamma   90.00
#
_symmetry.space_group_name_H-M   'P 1'
#
loop_
_entity.id
_entity.type
_entity.pdbx_description
1 polymer ?
#
loop_
_entity_poly.entity_id
_entity_poly.type
_entity_poly.pdbx_seq_one_letter_code
_entity_poly.pdbx_strand_id
1 'polypeptide(L)'
;MAVIQLGNARVLQISGYWKEGFMTVQKSINNAIHEILTGQQIPAFNGDLMEYMRVMGLSQWIHWVGHFIMNYVKLVVSVIVLTILLHFVTTKSDGSVMFVFFLVYAFDALYFAFAISTFMQSGTVATLVSVVGWMLLYFWYALFNSFDMMTPYSLPIRMWNCLNPDIAMAYGVSLLAQYETQADGLHWGLLFSPSTPDQRLTVGHCLIMLIVDGIILMLVTWYVEAVYPGGEGVPQKPWFFVQTQVPFSIFDRRQQGDVPVFS
;
A
#
# COMPACT_ATOMS: atom_id res chain seq x y z
N MET A 1 -12.27 43.67 33.79
CA MET A 1 -11.20 42.75 34.23
C MET A 1 -11.69 41.34 33.93
N ALA A 2 -11.29 40.78 32.79
CA ALA A 2 -11.86 39.56 32.23
C ALA A 2 -11.35 38.32 32.98
N VAL A 3 -12.30 37.45 33.33
CA VAL A 3 -12.13 36.09 33.86
C VAL A 3 -12.14 35.11 32.66
N ILE A 4 -11.74 33.86 32.92
CA ILE A 4 -12.06 32.59 32.22
C ILE A 4 -10.80 31.99 31.55
N GLN A 5 -10.00 31.24 32.31
CA GLN A 5 -10.07 29.78 32.57
C GLN A 5 -9.38 28.92 31.50
N LEU A 6 -8.34 28.20 31.96
CA LEU A 6 -7.63 27.13 31.25
C LEU A 6 -8.59 26.00 30.89
N GLY A 7 -8.79 25.77 29.59
CA GLY A 7 -9.51 24.62 29.04
C GLY A 7 -8.53 23.62 28.39
N ASN A 8 -8.31 22.53 29.09
CA ASN A 8 -7.49 21.39 28.69
C ASN A 8 -8.39 20.32 28.05
N ALA A 9 -8.24 20.01 26.76
CA ALA A 9 -8.72 18.76 26.11
C ALA A 9 -8.32 18.75 24.61
N ARG A 10 -7.23 18.08 24.21
CA ARG A 10 -7.20 16.68 23.72
C ARG A 10 -7.50 16.50 22.22
N VAL A 11 -6.46 15.99 21.52
CA VAL A 11 -6.50 14.86 20.56
C VAL A 11 -6.89 15.24 19.12
N LEU A 12 -5.89 15.49 18.26
CA LEU A 12 -5.31 14.53 17.29
C LEU A 12 -6.27 14.13 16.14
N GLN A 13 -6.10 14.77 14.98
CA GLN A 13 -6.42 14.20 13.66
C GLN A 13 -5.30 14.64 12.70
N ILE A 14 -4.09 14.07 12.81
CA ILE A 14 -3.70 12.89 12.02
C ILE A 14 -4.11 13.03 10.56
N SER A 15 -3.44 13.96 9.89
CA SER A 15 -3.38 14.02 8.44
C SER A 15 -2.22 13.12 8.03
N GLY A 16 -2.50 11.99 7.38
CA GLY A 16 -1.47 11.00 7.03
C GLY A 16 -0.26 11.67 6.33
N TYR A 17 0.95 11.26 6.69
CA TYR A 17 2.25 11.83 6.32
C TYR A 17 2.38 12.41 4.90
N TRP A 18 1.84 11.71 3.90
CA TRP A 18 1.90 12.13 2.49
C TRP A 18 1.13 13.42 2.22
N LYS A 19 0.06 13.69 2.99
CA LYS A 19 -0.72 14.93 2.92
C LYS A 19 0.13 16.14 3.31
N GLU A 20 1.01 16.02 4.31
CA GLU A 20 1.85 17.16 4.74
C GLU A 20 3.02 17.39 3.78
N GLY A 21 3.79 16.35 3.42
CA GLY A 21 4.98 16.49 2.59
C GLY A 21 4.70 16.99 1.17
N PHE A 22 3.70 16.41 0.50
CA PHE A 22 3.37 16.80 -0.88
C PHE A 22 2.65 18.15 -0.94
N MET A 23 1.71 18.42 -0.02
CA MET A 23 1.02 19.72 -0.02
C MET A 23 2.00 20.85 0.23
N THR A 24 3.07 20.65 1.02
CA THR A 24 4.10 21.68 1.23
C THR A 24 4.87 21.99 -0.07
N VAL A 25 5.17 20.98 -0.88
CA VAL A 25 5.83 21.16 -2.20
C VAL A 25 4.87 21.79 -3.22
N GLN A 26 3.60 21.37 -3.25
CA GLN A 26 2.60 21.99 -4.10
C GLN A 26 2.35 23.46 -3.68
N LYS A 27 2.42 23.77 -2.38
CA LYS A 27 2.36 25.14 -1.81
C LYS A 27 3.50 25.99 -2.34
N SER A 28 4.73 25.47 -2.26
CA SER A 28 5.91 26.24 -2.65
C SER A 28 5.93 26.50 -4.16
N ILE A 29 5.51 25.52 -4.98
CA ILE A 29 5.40 25.68 -6.43
C ILE A 29 4.31 26.70 -6.79
N ASN A 30 3.09 26.56 -6.24
CA ASN A 30 2.01 27.50 -6.54
C ASN A 30 2.31 28.92 -6.04
N ASN A 31 2.93 29.05 -4.86
CA ASN A 31 3.35 30.35 -4.34
C ASN A 31 4.46 30.97 -5.21
N ALA A 32 5.43 30.19 -5.67
CA ALA A 32 6.49 30.68 -6.55
C ALA A 32 5.94 31.15 -7.90
N ILE A 33 4.99 30.41 -8.49
CA ILE A 33 4.33 30.82 -9.75
C ILE A 33 3.55 32.13 -9.54
N HIS A 34 2.83 32.27 -8.43
CA HIS A 34 2.13 33.50 -8.12
C HIS A 34 3.08 34.68 -7.87
N GLU A 35 4.17 34.48 -7.13
CA GLU A 35 5.18 35.52 -6.91
C GLU A 35 5.78 36.02 -8.22
N ILE A 36 6.04 35.10 -9.16
CA ILE A 36 6.52 35.42 -10.51
C ILE A 36 5.48 36.20 -11.33
N LEU A 37 4.20 35.83 -11.24
CA LEU A 37 3.13 36.44 -12.05
C LEU A 37 2.61 37.78 -11.49
N THR A 38 2.53 37.93 -10.17
CA THR A 38 1.91 39.10 -9.52
C THR A 38 2.89 40.00 -8.77
N GLY A 39 4.16 39.59 -8.61
CA GLY A 39 5.20 40.40 -7.98
C GLY A 39 4.97 40.69 -6.48
N GLN A 40 4.04 39.99 -5.85
CA GLN A 40 3.62 40.22 -4.46
C GLN A 40 3.65 38.90 -3.69
N GLN A 41 4.28 38.88 -2.51
CA GLN A 41 4.26 37.72 -1.62
C GLN A 41 2.88 37.56 -0.99
N ILE A 42 2.32 36.35 -1.10
CA ILE A 42 1.08 35.98 -0.43
C ILE A 42 1.39 35.94 1.08
N PRO A 43 0.72 36.72 1.95
CA PRO A 43 0.86 36.55 3.39
C PRO A 43 0.46 35.12 3.70
N ALA A 44 1.29 34.40 4.47
CA ALA A 44 1.09 32.98 4.77
C ALA A 44 -0.33 32.72 5.26
N PHE A 45 -1.23 32.41 4.32
CA PHE A 45 -2.59 32.04 4.64
C PHE A 45 -2.44 30.64 5.22
N ASN A 46 -2.53 30.56 6.54
CA ASN A 46 -2.70 29.34 7.30
C ASN A 46 -4.10 28.74 7.07
N GLY A 47 -4.72 29.00 5.92
CA GLY A 47 -5.79 28.16 5.40
C GLY A 47 -5.12 26.96 4.78
N ASP A 48 -5.40 25.79 5.35
CA ASP A 48 -4.88 24.53 4.87
C ASP A 48 -5.12 24.41 3.36
N LEU A 49 -4.11 24.00 2.60
CA LEU A 49 -4.27 23.69 1.17
C LEU A 49 -5.39 22.68 0.91
N MET A 50 -5.76 21.89 1.92
CA MET A 50 -6.96 21.05 1.91
C MET A 50 -8.23 21.85 1.68
N GLU A 51 -8.36 23.07 2.21
CA GLU A 51 -9.51 23.94 2.01
C GLU A 51 -9.52 24.51 0.59
N TYR A 52 -8.36 24.89 0.03
CA TYR A 52 -8.24 25.34 -1.37
C TYR A 52 -8.49 24.21 -2.38
N MET A 53 -7.99 23.00 -2.11
CA MET A 53 -8.21 21.80 -2.95
C MET A 53 -9.64 21.26 -2.82
N ARG A 54 -10.26 21.38 -1.65
CA ARG A 54 -11.69 21.08 -1.41
C ARG A 54 -12.60 22.05 -2.17
N VAL A 55 -12.24 23.33 -2.24
CA VAL A 55 -12.96 24.34 -3.05
C VAL A 55 -12.83 24.05 -4.56
N MET A 56 -11.77 23.37 -5.01
CA MET A 56 -11.62 22.87 -6.38
C MET A 56 -12.34 21.53 -6.68
N GLY A 57 -12.96 20.89 -5.69
CA GLY A 57 -13.75 19.66 -5.89
C GLY A 57 -12.95 18.41 -6.25
N LEU A 58 -11.61 18.43 -6.10
CA LEU A 58 -10.79 17.26 -6.42
C LEU A 58 -10.89 16.22 -5.30
N SER A 59 -11.37 15.02 -5.64
CA SER A 59 -11.48 13.91 -4.69
C SER A 59 -10.11 13.55 -4.09
N GLN A 60 -10.06 13.43 -2.76
CA GLN A 60 -8.88 13.04 -1.98
C GLN A 60 -8.22 11.73 -2.47
N TRP A 61 -9.01 10.85 -3.10
CA TRP A 61 -8.54 9.59 -3.69
C TRP A 61 -7.63 9.78 -4.90
N ILE A 62 -7.84 10.83 -5.72
CA ILE A 62 -6.98 11.11 -6.87
C ILE A 62 -5.54 11.38 -6.40
N HIS A 63 -5.41 12.07 -5.28
CA HIS A 63 -4.10 12.37 -4.72
C HIS A 63 -3.38 11.11 -4.23
N TRP A 64 -4.11 10.21 -3.58
CA TRP A 64 -3.61 8.91 -3.12
C TRP A 64 -3.10 8.07 -4.30
N VAL A 65 -3.93 7.95 -5.34
CA VAL A 65 -3.58 7.20 -6.56
C VAL A 65 -2.40 7.83 -7.28
N GLY A 66 -2.36 9.17 -7.40
CA GLY A 66 -1.23 9.87 -8.02
C GLY A 66 0.09 9.62 -7.31
N HIS A 67 0.07 9.62 -5.97
CA HIS A 67 1.27 9.35 -5.17
C HIS A 67 1.72 7.88 -5.27
N PHE A 68 0.77 6.96 -5.23
CA PHE A 68 1.03 5.54 -5.43
C PHE A 68 1.68 5.27 -6.78
N ILE A 69 1.11 5.81 -7.87
CA ILE A 69 1.66 5.65 -9.23
C ILE A 69 3.06 6.22 -9.32
N MET A 70 3.32 7.41 -8.76
CA MET A 70 4.64 8.03 -8.80
C MET A 70 5.71 7.16 -8.10
N ASN A 71 5.39 6.58 -6.95
CA ASN A 71 6.33 5.69 -6.25
C ASN A 71 6.47 4.34 -6.94
N TYR A 72 5.39 3.82 -7.53
CA TYR A 72 5.45 2.60 -8.31
C TYR A 72 6.35 2.77 -9.54
N VAL A 73 6.23 3.87 -10.29
CA VAL A 73 7.11 4.17 -11.43
C VAL A 73 8.58 4.21 -11.00
N LYS A 74 8.91 4.79 -9.84
CA LYS A 74 10.29 4.76 -9.32
C LYS A 74 10.78 3.34 -9.07
N LEU A 75 9.93 2.47 -8.52
CA LEU A 75 10.28 1.05 -8.31
C LEU A 75 10.41 0.28 -9.62
N VAL A 76 9.58 0.57 -10.62
CA VAL A 76 9.68 -0.05 -11.96
C VAL A 76 11.04 0.22 -12.58
N VAL A 77 11.58 1.44 -12.46
CA VAL A 77 12.94 1.76 -12.94
C VAL A 77 13.98 0.84 -12.27
N SER A 78 13.90 0.66 -10.96
CA SER A 78 14.77 -0.27 -10.23
C SER A 78 14.61 -1.72 -10.69
N VAL A 79 13.37 -2.16 -10.96
CA VAL A 79 13.07 -3.52 -11.45
C VAL A 79 13.63 -3.76 -12.85
N ILE A 80 13.59 -2.76 -13.74
CA ILE A 80 14.19 -2.85 -15.08
C ILE A 80 15.69 -3.09 -14.96
N VAL A 81 16.37 -2.31 -14.12
CA VAL A 81 17.82 -2.46 -13.89
C VAL A 81 18.14 -3.85 -13.32
N LEU A 82 17.38 -4.32 -12.32
CA LEU A 82 17.56 -5.64 -11.73
C LEU A 82 17.35 -6.77 -12.77
N THR A 83 16.34 -6.63 -13.63
CA THR A 83 16.04 -7.61 -14.68
C THR A 83 17.16 -7.68 -15.71
N ILE A 84 17.71 -6.53 -16.12
CA ILE A 84 18.85 -6.49 -17.05
C ILE A 84 20.05 -7.22 -16.45
N LEU A 85 20.38 -6.92 -15.19
CA LEU A 85 21.49 -7.58 -14.48
C LEU A 85 21.28 -9.10 -14.39
N LEU A 86 20.07 -9.55 -14.08
CA LEU A 86 19.77 -10.98 -14.01
C LEU A 86 19.78 -11.65 -15.38
N HIS A 87 19.34 -10.97 -16.43
CA HIS A 87 19.39 -11.50 -17.79
C HIS A 87 20.84 -11.76 -18.26
N PHE A 88 21.81 -10.95 -17.82
CA PHE A 88 23.22 -11.24 -18.07
C PHE A 88 23.72 -12.51 -17.36
N VAL A 89 23.14 -12.85 -16.20
CA VAL A 89 23.51 -14.03 -15.41
C VAL A 89 22.77 -15.28 -15.89
N THR A 90 21.54 -15.13 -16.34
CA THR A 90 20.64 -16.22 -16.74
C THR A 90 20.51 -16.28 -18.25
N THR A 91 21.40 -17.05 -18.86
CA THR A 91 21.55 -17.15 -20.32
C THR A 91 20.44 -17.92 -21.02
N LYS A 92 19.78 -18.87 -20.33
CA LYS A 92 18.75 -19.74 -20.92
C LYS A 92 17.34 -19.26 -20.64
N SER A 93 17.14 -18.47 -19.59
CA SER A 93 15.82 -18.08 -19.11
C SER A 93 15.29 -16.81 -19.77
N ASP A 94 13.98 -16.75 -19.99
CA ASP A 94 13.30 -15.60 -20.57
C ASP A 94 13.32 -14.40 -19.60
N GLY A 95 13.97 -13.31 -19.99
CA GLY A 95 14.02 -12.07 -19.19
C GLY A 95 12.63 -11.44 -18.94
N SER A 96 11.65 -11.71 -19.82
CA SER A 96 10.28 -11.21 -19.67
C SER A 96 9.53 -11.83 -18.48
N VAL A 97 9.75 -13.11 -18.19
CA VAL A 97 9.15 -13.80 -17.03
C VAL A 97 9.71 -13.21 -15.73
N MET A 98 11.02 -13.00 -15.68
CA MET A 98 11.69 -12.38 -14.53
C MET A 98 11.21 -10.96 -14.30
N PHE A 99 11.08 -10.18 -15.38
CA PHE A 99 10.57 -8.81 -15.31
C PHE A 99 9.19 -8.78 -14.64
N VAL A 100 8.25 -9.62 -15.09
CA VAL A 100 6.90 -9.66 -14.53
C VAL A 100 6.92 -10.13 -13.08
N PHE A 101 7.76 -11.12 -12.74
CA PHE A 101 7.89 -11.60 -11.36
C PHE A 101 8.34 -10.48 -10.40
N PHE A 102 9.41 -9.75 -10.74
CA PHE A 102 9.89 -8.65 -9.91
C PHE A 102 8.95 -7.44 -9.92
N LEU A 103 8.21 -7.23 -11.01
CA LEU A 103 7.23 -6.15 -11.12
C LEU A 103 6.05 -6.34 -10.14
N VAL A 104 5.57 -7.58 -10.00
CA VAL A 104 4.52 -7.93 -9.01
C VAL A 104 5.08 -7.85 -7.59
N TYR A 105 6.28 -8.37 -7.35
CA TYR A 105 6.92 -8.23 -6.03
C TYR A 105 7.10 -6.76 -5.61
N ALA A 106 7.50 -5.88 -6.54
CA ALA A 106 7.62 -4.45 -6.27
C ALA A 106 6.26 -3.79 -5.96
N PHE A 107 5.18 -4.29 -6.56
CA PHE A 107 3.82 -3.85 -6.26
C PHE A 107 3.43 -4.20 -4.82
N ASP A 108 3.68 -5.45 -4.39
CA ASP A 108 3.38 -5.90 -3.02
C ASP A 108 4.22 -5.18 -1.97
N ALA A 109 5.52 -4.98 -2.25
CA ALA A 109 6.41 -4.23 -1.37
C ALA A 109 5.95 -2.77 -1.16
N LEU A 110 5.48 -2.13 -2.25
CA LEU A 110 4.92 -0.78 -2.17
C LEU A 110 3.60 -0.77 -1.40
N TYR A 111 2.72 -1.74 -1.66
CA TYR A 111 1.42 -1.85 -0.97
C TYR A 111 1.57 -2.12 0.51
N PHE A 112 2.55 -2.93 0.93
CA PHE A 112 2.87 -3.14 2.32
C PHE A 112 3.25 -1.85 3.04
N ALA A 113 4.17 -1.07 2.46
CA ALA A 113 4.57 0.23 3.01
C ALA A 113 3.40 1.21 3.05
N PHE A 114 2.56 1.20 2.02
CA PHE A 114 1.37 2.03 1.92
C PHE A 114 0.33 1.67 2.99
N ALA A 115 0.08 0.38 3.20
CA ALA A 115 -0.82 -0.13 4.23
C ALA A 115 -0.34 0.22 5.64
N ILE A 116 0.96 0.20 5.91
CA ILE A 116 1.45 0.67 7.21
C ILE A 116 1.28 2.18 7.35
N SER A 117 1.48 2.92 6.25
CA SER A 117 1.33 4.37 6.27
C SER A 117 -0.10 4.84 6.54
N THR A 118 -1.14 4.05 6.19
CA THR A 118 -2.55 4.40 6.49
C THR A 118 -2.86 4.38 7.99
N PHE A 119 -2.17 3.55 8.77
CA PHE A 119 -2.40 3.47 10.22
C PHE A 119 -1.63 4.52 11.02
N MET A 120 -0.61 5.12 10.40
CA MET A 120 0.41 5.88 11.12
C MET A 120 0.18 7.37 10.94
N GLN A 121 0.35 8.08 12.06
CA GLN A 121 -0.03 9.49 12.15
C GLN A 121 1.07 10.44 11.71
N SER A 122 2.32 9.97 11.78
CA SER A 122 3.53 10.69 11.44
C SER A 122 4.37 9.84 10.49
N GLY A 123 4.99 10.47 9.51
CA GLY A 123 5.81 9.77 8.50
C GLY A 123 7.01 9.07 9.07
N THR A 124 7.73 9.72 9.97
CA THR A 124 8.90 9.13 10.61
C THR A 124 8.51 7.84 11.34
N VAL A 125 7.38 7.85 12.05
CA VAL A 125 6.85 6.66 12.72
C VAL A 125 6.42 5.60 11.69
N ALA A 126 5.73 6.01 10.62
CA ALA A 126 5.33 5.10 9.54
C ALA A 126 6.53 4.39 8.90
N THR A 127 7.62 5.12 8.63
CA THR A 127 8.84 4.55 8.06
C THR A 127 9.51 3.57 9.03
N LEU A 128 9.61 3.91 10.32
CA LEU A 128 10.20 3.02 11.32
C LEU A 128 9.39 1.74 11.47
N VAL A 129 8.06 1.85 11.56
CA VAL A 129 7.17 0.69 11.67
C VAL A 129 7.22 -0.16 10.40
N SER A 130 7.30 0.45 9.21
CA SER A 130 7.43 -0.28 7.95
C SER A 130 8.73 -1.07 7.88
N VAL A 131 9.84 -0.48 8.30
CA VAL A 131 11.15 -1.15 8.35
C VAL A 131 11.15 -2.29 9.37
N VAL A 132 10.60 -2.07 10.56
CA VAL A 132 10.49 -3.13 11.58
C VAL A 132 9.55 -4.26 11.11
N GLY A 133 8.45 -3.92 10.45
CA GLY A 133 7.53 -4.88 9.87
C GLY A 133 8.21 -5.72 8.78
N TRP A 134 8.94 -5.08 7.86
CA TRP A 134 9.71 -5.78 6.83
C TRP A 134 10.79 -6.68 7.44
N MET A 135 11.49 -6.21 8.47
CA MET A 135 12.48 -7.02 9.19
C MET A 135 11.85 -8.26 9.84
N LEU A 136 10.63 -8.14 10.39
CA LEU A 136 9.91 -9.27 10.96
C LEU A 136 9.48 -10.29 9.89
N LEU A 137 9.03 -9.81 8.72
CA LEU A 137 8.72 -10.68 7.57
C LEU A 137 9.96 -11.45 7.11
N TYR A 138 11.10 -10.78 7.02
CA TYR A 138 12.38 -11.40 6.69
C TYR A 138 12.84 -12.41 7.76
N PHE A 139 12.67 -12.09 9.04
CA PHE A 139 12.97 -13.01 10.13
C PHE A 139 12.11 -14.27 10.06
N TRP A 140 10.81 -14.13 9.77
CA TRP A 140 9.92 -15.26 9.56
C TRP A 140 10.35 -16.12 8.37
N TYR A 141 10.72 -15.49 7.25
CA TYR A 141 11.30 -16.20 6.10
C TYR A 141 12.53 -17.02 6.50
N ALA A 142 13.48 -16.42 7.21
CA ALA A 142 14.72 -17.09 7.60
C ALA A 142 14.45 -18.33 8.49
N LEU A 143 13.53 -18.21 9.46
CA LEU A 143 13.10 -19.33 10.28
C LEU A 143 12.41 -20.41 9.43
N PHE A 144 11.41 -20.05 8.64
CA PHE A 144 10.65 -20.99 7.83
C PHE A 144 11.56 -21.77 6.86
N ASN A 145 12.44 -21.07 6.15
CA ASN A 145 13.40 -21.68 5.23
C ASN A 145 14.34 -22.65 5.96
N SER A 146 14.79 -22.32 7.17
CA SER A 146 15.66 -23.22 7.96
C SER A 146 14.98 -24.55 8.29
N PHE A 147 13.69 -24.55 8.62
CA PHE A 147 12.93 -25.77 8.88
C PHE A 147 12.60 -26.53 7.61
N ASP A 148 12.26 -25.83 6.52
CA ASP A 148 11.92 -26.44 5.23
C ASP A 148 13.11 -27.18 4.61
N MET A 149 14.34 -26.71 4.86
CA MET A 149 15.57 -27.41 4.46
C MET A 149 15.82 -28.70 5.25
N MET A 150 15.39 -28.78 6.51
CA MET A 150 15.57 -29.97 7.35
C MET A 150 14.48 -31.01 7.11
N THR A 151 13.23 -30.56 6.96
CA THR A 151 12.07 -31.42 6.72
C THR A 151 11.15 -30.71 5.72
N PRO A 152 11.13 -31.15 4.45
CA PRO A 152 10.34 -30.51 3.41
C PRO A 152 8.85 -30.47 3.77
N TYR A 153 8.29 -29.26 3.84
CA TYR A 153 6.86 -29.09 4.08
C TYR A 153 6.03 -29.48 2.85
N SER A 154 4.74 -29.78 3.09
CA SER A 154 3.79 -30.02 2.01
C SER A 154 3.54 -28.74 1.19
N LEU A 155 3.22 -28.92 -0.10
CA LEU A 155 2.91 -27.83 -1.03
C LEU A 155 1.96 -26.76 -0.46
N PRO A 156 0.79 -27.09 0.13
CA PRO A 156 -0.13 -26.06 0.61
C PRO A 156 0.44 -25.20 1.73
N ILE A 157 1.27 -25.77 2.61
CA ILE A 157 1.93 -25.02 3.70
C ILE A 157 2.93 -24.04 3.10
N ARG A 158 3.71 -24.46 2.11
CA ARG A 158 4.64 -23.57 1.40
C ARG A 158 3.91 -22.46 0.65
N MET A 159 2.81 -22.77 -0.03
CA MET A 159 1.99 -21.76 -0.70
C MET A 159 1.42 -20.73 0.28
N TRP A 160 0.88 -21.18 1.42
CA TRP A 160 0.36 -20.28 2.44
C TRP A 160 1.43 -19.34 2.99
N ASN A 161 2.65 -19.84 3.18
CA ASN A 161 3.79 -19.00 3.60
C ASN A 161 4.30 -18.08 2.48
N CYS A 162 4.06 -18.40 1.20
CA CYS A 162 4.32 -17.49 0.08
C CYS A 162 3.36 -16.28 0.04
N LEU A 163 2.37 -16.18 0.94
CA LEU A 163 1.66 -14.92 1.15
C LEU A 163 2.59 -13.84 1.72
N ASN A 164 3.69 -14.23 2.39
CA ASN A 164 4.74 -13.29 2.75
C ASN A 164 5.59 -12.99 1.49
N PRO A 165 5.67 -11.72 1.05
CA PRO A 165 6.37 -11.37 -0.19
C PRO A 165 7.87 -11.72 -0.15
N ASP A 166 8.52 -11.68 1.02
CA ASP A 166 9.93 -12.07 1.15
C ASP A 166 10.14 -13.58 0.89
N ILE A 167 9.20 -14.42 1.37
CA ILE A 167 9.24 -15.87 1.15
C ILE A 167 9.01 -16.18 -0.33
N ALA A 168 8.00 -15.55 -0.94
CA ALA A 168 7.68 -15.74 -2.35
C ALA A 168 8.83 -15.31 -3.27
N MET A 169 9.48 -14.18 -2.98
CA MET A 169 10.66 -13.72 -3.70
C MET A 169 11.80 -14.75 -3.58
N ALA A 170 12.15 -15.17 -2.37
CA ALA A 170 13.26 -16.08 -2.14
C ALA A 170 13.05 -17.44 -2.83
N TYR A 171 11.83 -17.99 -2.75
CA TYR A 171 11.48 -19.20 -3.49
C TYR A 171 11.48 -18.99 -5.00
N GLY A 172 11.00 -17.85 -5.49
CA GLY A 172 11.03 -17.52 -6.92
C GLY A 172 12.44 -17.44 -7.50
N VAL A 173 13.37 -16.78 -6.81
CA VAL A 173 14.77 -16.66 -7.25
C VAL A 173 15.53 -17.99 -7.11
N SER A 174 15.32 -18.74 -6.02
CA SER A 174 15.94 -20.06 -5.88
C SER A 174 15.45 -21.05 -6.94
N LEU A 175 14.15 -21.04 -7.24
CA LEU A 175 13.57 -21.81 -8.34
C LEU A 175 14.14 -21.37 -9.69
N LEU A 176 14.22 -20.07 -9.95
CA LEU A 176 14.82 -19.55 -11.18
C LEU A 176 16.25 -20.08 -11.38
N ALA A 177 17.07 -20.07 -10.32
CA ALA A 177 18.41 -20.63 -10.35
C ALA A 177 18.41 -22.14 -10.66
N GLN A 178 17.42 -22.89 -10.15
CA GLN A 178 17.27 -24.31 -10.49
C GLN A 178 16.87 -24.53 -11.95
N TYR A 179 15.95 -23.73 -12.51
CA TYR A 179 15.59 -23.84 -13.94
C TYR A 179 16.78 -23.54 -14.85
N GLU A 180 17.64 -22.59 -14.49
CA GLU A 180 18.84 -22.27 -15.28
C GLU A 180 19.89 -23.39 -15.23
N THR A 181 20.07 -24.00 -14.05
CA THR A 181 21.12 -25.00 -13.81
C THR A 181 20.70 -26.42 -14.21
N GLN A 182 19.45 -26.81 -13.98
CA GLN A 182 18.96 -28.19 -14.14
C GLN A 182 18.05 -28.36 -15.36
N ALA A 183 17.41 -27.29 -15.83
CA ALA A 183 16.50 -27.32 -16.97
C ALA A 183 17.00 -26.43 -18.12
N ASP A 184 16.15 -26.21 -19.12
CA ASP A 184 16.42 -25.36 -20.28
C ASP A 184 16.01 -23.90 -20.04
N GLY A 185 16.14 -23.41 -18.81
CA GLY A 185 15.73 -22.06 -18.43
C GLY A 185 14.22 -21.90 -18.19
N LEU A 186 13.86 -20.81 -17.52
CA LEU A 186 12.47 -20.48 -17.20
C LEU A 186 11.80 -19.77 -18.38
N HIS A 187 10.75 -20.40 -18.92
CA HIS A 187 9.93 -19.86 -20.00
C HIS A 187 8.45 -19.77 -19.58
N TRP A 188 7.67 -18.92 -20.25
CA TRP A 188 6.23 -18.75 -19.96
C TRP A 188 5.44 -20.06 -19.99
N GLY A 189 5.74 -20.96 -20.92
CA GLY A 189 5.09 -22.27 -21.04
C GLY A 189 5.45 -23.26 -19.92
N LEU A 190 6.57 -23.03 -19.23
CA LEU A 190 7.11 -23.90 -18.18
C LEU A 190 6.82 -23.39 -16.76
N LEU A 191 6.07 -22.30 -16.62
CA LEU A 191 5.81 -21.63 -15.33
C LEU A 191 5.17 -22.54 -14.26
N PHE A 192 4.34 -23.48 -14.71
CA PHE A 192 3.61 -24.45 -13.88
C PHE A 192 4.19 -25.87 -13.96
N SER A 193 5.22 -26.08 -14.78
CA SER A 193 5.95 -27.33 -14.84
C SER A 193 7.02 -27.33 -13.75
N PRO A 194 7.22 -28.40 -12.98
CA PRO A 194 8.26 -28.46 -11.95
C PRO A 194 9.67 -28.54 -12.57
N SER A 195 10.65 -27.90 -11.94
CA SER A 195 12.07 -27.93 -12.33
C SER A 195 12.71 -29.31 -12.11
N THR A 196 12.30 -29.97 -11.02
CA THR A 196 12.85 -31.24 -10.56
C THR A 196 11.68 -32.14 -10.12
N PRO A 197 11.73 -33.47 -10.32
CA PRO A 197 10.65 -34.38 -9.91
C PRO A 197 10.28 -34.30 -8.42
N ASP A 198 11.24 -33.94 -7.57
CA ASP A 198 11.05 -33.80 -6.12
C ASP A 198 10.47 -32.43 -5.72
N GLN A 199 10.52 -31.44 -6.60
CA GLN A 199 10.13 -30.07 -6.32
C GLN A 199 8.71 -29.81 -6.81
N ARG A 200 7.74 -29.80 -5.89
CA ARG A 200 6.32 -29.60 -6.23
C ARG A 200 5.91 -28.13 -6.37
N LEU A 201 6.69 -27.20 -5.83
CA LEU A 201 6.42 -25.77 -5.88
C LEU A 201 7.09 -25.16 -7.10
N THR A 202 6.34 -24.42 -7.91
CA THR A 202 6.84 -23.82 -9.16
C THR A 202 6.79 -22.29 -9.09
N VAL A 203 7.50 -21.60 -9.99
CA VAL A 203 7.52 -20.13 -10.03
C VAL A 203 6.11 -19.58 -10.27
N GLY A 204 5.30 -20.27 -11.07
CA GLY A 204 3.90 -19.89 -11.29
C GLY A 204 3.06 -19.90 -10.01
N HIS A 205 3.30 -20.84 -9.10
CA HIS A 205 2.62 -20.83 -7.80
C HIS A 205 3.02 -19.61 -6.97
N CYS A 206 4.32 -19.25 -6.92
CA CYS A 206 4.77 -18.04 -6.23
C CYS A 206 4.16 -16.77 -6.84
N LEU A 207 4.12 -16.69 -8.17
CA LEU A 207 3.55 -15.54 -8.88
C LEU A 207 2.05 -15.38 -8.59
N ILE A 208 1.28 -16.48 -8.59
CA ILE A 208 -0.14 -16.45 -8.21
C ILE A 208 -0.29 -16.00 -6.75
N MET A 209 0.52 -16.52 -5.83
CA MET A 209 0.43 -16.15 -4.42
C MET A 209 0.76 -14.69 -4.17
N LEU A 210 1.74 -14.10 -4.88
CA LEU A 210 2.03 -12.67 -4.83
C LEU A 210 0.85 -11.83 -5.34
N ILE A 211 0.25 -12.19 -6.49
CA ILE A 211 -0.95 -11.49 -6.99
C ILE A 211 -2.09 -11.55 -5.96
N VAL A 212 -2.30 -12.70 -5.31
CA VAL A 212 -3.31 -12.86 -4.27
C VAL A 212 -2.98 -11.99 -3.05
N ASP A 213 -1.72 -11.94 -2.61
CA ASP A 213 -1.28 -11.07 -1.52
C ASP A 213 -1.54 -9.59 -1.84
N GLY A 214 -1.15 -9.12 -3.03
CA GLY A 214 -1.42 -7.75 -3.48
C GLY A 214 -2.91 -7.39 -3.49
N ILE A 215 -3.78 -8.32 -3.90
CA ILE A 215 -5.24 -8.12 -3.84
C ILE A 215 -5.71 -8.03 -2.38
N ILE A 216 -5.20 -8.90 -1.49
CA ILE A 216 -5.56 -8.87 -0.07
C ILE A 216 -5.11 -7.55 0.56
N LEU A 217 -3.88 -7.09 0.31
CA LEU A 217 -3.37 -5.82 0.81
C LEU A 217 -4.16 -4.62 0.25
N MET A 218 -4.59 -4.69 -1.01
CA MET A 218 -5.48 -3.68 -1.60
C MET A 218 -6.86 -3.65 -0.93
N LEU A 219 -7.45 -4.81 -0.64
CA LEU A 219 -8.72 -4.89 0.09
C LEU A 219 -8.59 -4.40 1.53
N VAL A 220 -7.49 -4.74 2.21
CA VAL A 220 -7.20 -4.30 3.57
C VAL A 220 -7.03 -2.78 3.61
N THR A 221 -6.26 -2.19 2.69
CA THR A 221 -6.09 -0.73 2.62
C THR A 221 -7.40 -0.02 2.37
N TRP A 222 -8.20 -0.48 1.39
CA TRP A 222 -9.52 0.08 1.13
C TRP A 222 -10.46 -0.03 2.34
N TYR A 223 -10.44 -1.16 3.04
CA TYR A 223 -11.22 -1.36 4.26
C TYR A 223 -10.77 -0.43 5.39
N VAL A 224 -9.46 -0.30 5.63
CA VAL A 224 -8.89 0.56 6.68
C VAL A 224 -9.25 2.02 6.43
N GLU A 225 -9.18 2.48 5.19
CA GLU A 225 -9.57 3.84 4.83
C GLU A 225 -11.08 4.09 5.02
N ALA A 226 -11.92 3.09 4.73
CA ALA A 226 -13.37 3.20 4.96
C ALA A 226 -13.72 3.29 6.46
N VAL A 227 -13.01 2.54 7.32
CA VAL A 227 -13.27 2.48 8.76
C VAL A 227 -12.65 3.66 9.51
N TYR A 228 -11.45 4.10 9.13
CA TYR A 228 -10.72 5.22 9.73
C TYR A 228 -10.41 6.31 8.68
N PRO A 229 -11.41 7.10 8.25
CA PRO A 229 -11.16 8.26 7.43
C PRO A 229 -10.43 9.30 8.28
N GLY A 230 -9.10 9.37 8.13
CA GLY A 230 -8.22 10.32 8.85
C GLY A 230 -8.52 11.78 8.50
N GLY A 231 -9.56 12.34 9.12
CA GLY A 231 -9.83 13.77 9.23
C GLY A 231 -11.27 14.19 8.88
N GLU A 232 -11.79 13.78 7.72
CA GLU A 232 -12.86 14.54 7.04
C GLU A 232 -13.96 13.66 6.40
N GLY A 233 -14.08 12.40 6.82
CA GLY A 233 -15.16 11.49 6.42
C GLY A 233 -15.93 11.00 7.64
N VAL A 234 -17.24 10.81 7.52
CA VAL A 234 -18.00 10.12 8.57
C VAL A 234 -17.44 8.69 8.69
N PRO A 235 -16.86 8.29 9.83
CA PRO A 235 -16.30 6.95 9.98
C PRO A 235 -17.40 5.93 9.72
N GLN A 236 -17.22 5.10 8.70
CA GLN A 236 -18.13 3.99 8.46
C GLN A 236 -17.83 2.92 9.51
N LYS A 237 -18.89 2.40 10.16
CA LYS A 237 -18.73 1.36 11.16
C LYS A 237 -18.08 0.12 10.50
N PRO A 238 -17.20 -0.61 11.20
CA PRO A 238 -16.51 -1.80 10.67
C PRO A 238 -17.44 -2.93 10.18
N TRP A 239 -18.76 -2.79 10.37
CA TRP A 239 -19.80 -3.74 9.98
C TRP A 239 -20.68 -3.23 8.81
N PHE A 240 -20.18 -2.32 7.96
CA PHE A 240 -20.97 -1.70 6.88
C PHE A 240 -21.62 -2.71 5.90
N PHE A 241 -21.07 -3.91 5.75
CA PHE A 241 -21.65 -4.96 4.90
C PHE A 241 -22.99 -5.53 5.43
N VAL A 242 -23.30 -5.40 6.73
CA VAL A 242 -24.51 -5.98 7.34
C VAL A 242 -25.63 -4.94 7.54
N GLN A 243 -25.32 -3.65 7.53
CA GLN A 243 -26.34 -2.62 7.74
C GLN A 243 -26.95 -2.15 6.43
N THR A 244 -28.13 -2.69 6.11
CA THR A 244 -29.12 -2.07 5.24
C THR A 244 -29.22 -0.59 5.59
N GLN A 245 -28.95 0.27 4.61
CA GLN A 245 -28.96 1.71 4.82
C GLN A 245 -30.35 2.16 5.26
N VAL A 246 -30.46 2.61 6.51
CA VAL A 246 -31.61 3.41 6.92
C VAL A 246 -31.42 4.77 6.26
N PRO A 247 -32.35 5.23 5.41
CA PRO A 247 -32.18 6.48 4.70
C PRO A 247 -31.98 7.64 5.67
N PHE A 248 -30.97 8.46 5.37
CA PHE A 248 -30.51 9.62 6.14
C PHE A 248 -31.65 10.57 6.54
N SER A 249 -32.74 10.60 5.76
CA SER A 249 -33.95 11.41 6.02
C SER A 249 -34.76 11.01 7.28
N ILE A 250 -34.54 9.82 7.85
CA ILE A 250 -35.27 9.34 9.04
C ILE A 250 -34.54 9.71 10.34
N PHE A 251 -33.22 9.89 10.29
CA PHE A 251 -32.43 10.21 11.48
C PHE A 251 -32.62 11.67 11.91
N ASP A 252 -32.73 12.57 10.93
CA ASP A 252 -32.97 14.00 11.17
C ASP A 252 -34.34 14.26 11.82
N ARG A 253 -35.37 13.51 11.38
CA ARG A 253 -36.74 13.58 11.93
C ARG A 253 -36.91 13.08 13.36
N ARG A 254 -35.90 12.40 13.94
CA ARG A 254 -35.94 12.02 15.37
C ARG A 254 -35.25 13.03 16.28
N GLN A 255 -34.37 13.89 15.75
CA GLN A 255 -33.73 14.94 16.54
C GLN A 255 -34.51 16.25 16.49
N GLN A 256 -35.18 16.54 15.37
CA GLN A 256 -36.20 17.58 15.32
C GLN A 256 -37.49 17.01 15.91
N GLY A 257 -37.74 17.30 17.19
CA GLY A 257 -39.01 16.99 17.84
C GLY A 257 -40.14 17.77 17.18
N ASP A 258 -40.70 17.24 16.09
CA ASP A 258 -41.93 17.74 15.50
C ASP A 258 -43.09 17.39 16.44
N VAL A 259 -43.47 18.37 17.26
CA VAL A 259 -44.77 18.39 17.94
C VAL A 259 -45.81 18.77 16.87
N PRO A 260 -46.78 17.90 16.52
CA PRO A 260 -47.80 18.26 15.55
C PRO A 260 -48.71 19.34 16.15
N VAL A 261 -48.66 20.54 15.57
CA VAL A 261 -49.68 21.57 15.78
C VAL A 261 -50.89 21.16 14.96
N PHE A 262 -51.88 20.56 15.63
CA PHE A 262 -53.23 20.41 15.08
C PHE A 262 -53.93 21.77 15.14
N SER A 263 -54.24 22.33 13.98
CA SER A 263 -55.28 23.35 13.82
C SER A 263 -56.63 22.68 13.57
#